data_AF-A0A3E2HEB3-F1
#
_entry.id   AF-A0A3E2HEB3-F1
#
_cell.length_a   1.000
_cell.length_b   1.000
_cell.length_c   1.000
_cell.angle_alpha   90.00
_cell.angle_beta   90.00
_cell.angle_gamma   90.00
#
_symmetry.space_group_name_H-M   'P 1'
#
loop_
_entity.id
_entity.type
_entity.pdbx_description
1 polymer ?
#
loop_
_entity_poly.entity_id
_entity_poly.type
_entity_poly.pdbx_seq_one_letter_code
_entity_poly.pdbx_strand_id
1 'polypeptide(L)'
;MLKTEPGLPAHLKQCIFAEEIEWLVLCRHSSDPGNPGVNDRIPQSRGFAVKVFDVHGEFFDAGKDIPVQDMEFNSTPSLLHIADAKTAREILGLRIKYGKSQSELYKYLELPKDTKLQKVRDNVHNTHMEATRQYSQTAYRFGDYIMKFYLVPNTETQRKLYEKTIKTSDGPDILYRWLQNFHREHNTEYLFQVQLCKNPEE
;
A
#
# COMPACT_ATOMS: atom_id res chain seq x y z
N MET A 1 6.90 -13.44 -7.07
CA MET A 1 5.88 -14.50 -6.92
C MET A 1 5.10 -14.24 -5.65
N LEU A 2 3.81 -14.59 -5.64
CA LEU A 2 3.00 -14.69 -4.43
C LEU A 2 2.81 -16.18 -4.14
N LYS A 3 3.33 -16.65 -3.01
CA LYS A 3 3.32 -18.06 -2.64
C LYS A 3 2.38 -18.30 -1.46
N THR A 4 1.52 -19.30 -1.60
CA THR A 4 0.76 -19.83 -0.47
C THR A 4 1.66 -20.76 0.34
N GLU A 5 1.77 -20.53 1.66
CA GLU A 5 2.53 -21.42 2.56
C GLU A 5 1.88 -22.81 2.62
N PRO A 6 2.67 -23.90 2.73
CA PRO A 6 2.11 -25.24 2.83
C PRO A 6 1.37 -25.42 4.16
N GLY A 7 0.25 -26.15 4.14
CA GLY A 7 -0.47 -26.49 5.37
C GLY A 7 -1.19 -25.32 6.04
N LEU A 8 -1.56 -24.27 5.31
CA LEU A 8 -2.39 -23.19 5.87
C LEU A 8 -3.66 -23.75 6.57
N PRO A 9 -4.04 -23.20 7.74
CA PRO A 9 -5.30 -23.52 8.38
C PRO A 9 -6.51 -23.29 7.45
N ALA A 10 -7.57 -24.07 7.64
CA ALA A 10 -8.78 -23.99 6.79
C ALA A 10 -9.35 -22.56 6.67
N HIS A 11 -9.29 -21.77 7.75
CA HIS A 11 -9.78 -20.39 7.75
C HIS A 11 -8.95 -19.42 6.87
N LEU A 12 -7.72 -19.79 6.49
CA LEU A 12 -6.86 -19.06 5.56
C LEU A 12 -6.86 -19.63 4.13
N LYS A 13 -7.34 -20.87 3.95
CA LYS A 13 -7.44 -21.53 2.63
C LYS A 13 -8.72 -21.12 1.90
N GLN A 14 -8.79 -19.87 1.45
CA GLN A 14 -9.97 -19.33 0.77
C GLN A 14 -9.59 -18.45 -0.43
N CYS A 15 -10.53 -18.28 -1.36
CA CYS A 15 -10.33 -17.49 -2.59
C CYS A 15 -9.04 -17.92 -3.32
N ILE A 16 -8.19 -16.97 -3.73
CA ILE A 16 -6.92 -17.25 -4.44
C ILE A 16 -5.88 -18.00 -3.59
N PHE A 17 -6.12 -18.19 -2.29
CA PHE A 17 -5.27 -18.95 -1.36
C PHE A 17 -5.87 -20.32 -1.01
N ALA A 18 -6.95 -20.74 -1.68
CA ALA A 18 -7.60 -22.03 -1.44
C ALA A 18 -6.66 -23.22 -1.74
N GLU A 19 -5.83 -23.06 -2.77
CA GLU A 19 -4.87 -24.07 -3.21
C GLU A 19 -3.43 -23.61 -2.94
N GLU A 20 -2.53 -24.57 -2.74
CA GLU A 20 -1.11 -24.35 -2.54
C GLU A 20 -0.44 -24.10 -3.89
N ILE A 21 -0.58 -22.87 -4.39
CA ILE A 21 -0.11 -22.41 -5.70
C ILE A 21 0.86 -21.24 -5.55
N GLU A 22 1.76 -21.10 -6.53
CA GLU A 22 2.59 -19.91 -6.70
C GLU A 22 2.07 -19.05 -7.85
N TRP A 23 1.70 -17.80 -7.55
CA TRP A 23 1.18 -16.86 -8.52
C TRP A 23 2.27 -15.93 -9.06
N LEU A 24 2.24 -15.69 -10.38
CA LEU A 24 3.03 -14.62 -10.98
C LEU A 24 2.46 -13.27 -10.55
N VAL A 25 3.33 -12.34 -10.18
CA VAL A 25 2.93 -10.99 -9.75
C VAL A 25 3.79 -9.91 -10.38
N LEU A 26 3.17 -8.77 -10.68
CA LEU A 26 3.83 -7.52 -11.01
C LEU A 26 3.56 -6.51 -9.89
N CYS A 27 4.63 -5.90 -9.38
CA CYS A 27 4.53 -4.93 -8.30
C CYS A 27 4.90 -3.52 -8.77
N ARG A 28 4.25 -2.49 -8.21
CA ARG A 28 4.58 -1.09 -8.49
C ARG A 28 4.62 -0.27 -7.21
N HIS A 29 5.75 0.38 -6.96
CA HIS A 29 5.86 1.43 -5.94
C HIS A 29 5.48 2.79 -6.52
N SER A 30 4.94 3.68 -5.69
CA SER A 30 4.56 5.03 -6.13
C SER A 30 4.53 6.07 -5.01
N SER A 31 4.61 7.34 -5.41
CA SER A 31 4.19 8.47 -4.59
C SER A 31 2.68 8.65 -4.66
N ASP A 32 2.09 9.14 -3.56
CA ASP A 32 0.66 9.37 -3.44
C ASP A 32 0.11 10.52 -4.31
N PRO A 33 0.70 11.74 -4.35
CA PRO A 33 0.29 12.73 -5.33
C PRO A 33 0.74 12.23 -6.70
N GLY A 34 -0.22 11.93 -7.58
CA GLY A 34 0.01 11.47 -8.96
C GLY A 34 0.77 12.45 -9.88
N ASN A 35 1.45 13.44 -9.30
CA ASN A 35 2.37 14.33 -10.01
C ASN A 35 3.78 13.68 -10.05
N PRO A 36 4.28 13.32 -11.24
CA PRO A 36 5.58 12.66 -11.39
C PRO A 36 6.79 13.53 -10.99
N GLY A 37 6.61 14.86 -10.86
CA GLY A 37 7.69 15.78 -10.49
C GLY A 37 7.84 16.04 -8.99
N VAL A 38 7.16 15.27 -8.13
CA VAL A 38 7.23 15.46 -6.68
C VAL A 38 8.56 14.96 -6.13
N ASN A 39 9.21 15.80 -5.33
CA ASN A 39 10.52 15.50 -4.76
C ASN A 39 10.43 14.40 -3.70
N ASP A 40 11.24 13.35 -3.84
CA ASP A 40 11.26 12.21 -2.91
C ASP A 40 11.59 12.61 -1.47
N ARG A 41 12.31 13.71 -1.27
CA ARG A 41 12.65 14.24 0.07
C ARG A 41 11.44 14.70 0.87
N ILE A 42 10.30 14.95 0.22
CA ILE A 42 9.07 15.33 0.92
C ILE A 42 8.48 14.08 1.57
N PRO A 43 8.34 14.04 2.91
CA PRO A 43 7.72 12.91 3.58
C PRO A 43 6.26 12.77 3.18
N GLN A 44 5.87 11.58 2.76
CA GLN A 44 4.50 11.25 2.38
C GLN A 44 4.31 9.75 2.32
N SER A 45 3.05 9.32 2.47
CA SER A 45 2.64 7.95 2.21
C SER A 45 3.06 7.49 0.82
N ARG A 46 3.46 6.23 0.72
CA ARG A 46 3.86 5.59 -0.54
C ARG A 46 2.85 4.51 -0.89
N GLY A 47 2.48 4.43 -2.17
CA GLY A 47 1.63 3.38 -2.68
C GLY A 47 2.44 2.15 -3.06
N PHE A 48 1.86 0.97 -2.87
CA PHE A 48 2.38 -0.28 -3.39
C PHE A 48 1.24 -1.08 -3.99
N ALA A 49 1.31 -1.37 -5.28
CA ALA A 49 0.32 -2.16 -5.99
C ALA A 49 0.90 -3.53 -6.34
N VAL A 50 0.11 -4.59 -6.19
CA VAL A 50 0.44 -5.95 -6.60
C VAL A 50 -0.65 -6.43 -7.56
N LYS A 51 -0.26 -6.73 -8.79
CA LYS A 51 -1.11 -7.39 -9.78
C LYS A 51 -0.78 -8.87 -9.80
N VAL A 52 -1.77 -9.71 -9.53
CA VAL A 52 -1.69 -11.17 -9.59
C VAL A 52 -2.25 -11.62 -10.93
N PHE A 53 -1.51 -12.45 -11.67
CA PHE A 53 -1.91 -12.94 -12.99
C PHE A 53 -2.52 -14.34 -12.91
N ASP A 54 -3.23 -14.70 -13.98
CA ASP A 54 -3.84 -16.01 -14.22
C ASP A 54 -4.82 -16.46 -13.13
N VAL A 55 -5.48 -15.49 -12.48
CA VAL A 55 -6.43 -15.78 -11.41
C VAL A 55 -7.69 -16.42 -12.00
N HIS A 56 -8.06 -17.57 -11.48
CA HIS A 56 -9.25 -18.32 -11.88
C HIS A 56 -10.28 -18.36 -10.74
N GLY A 57 -11.56 -18.43 -11.10
CA GLY A 57 -12.66 -18.51 -10.14
C GLY A 57 -13.86 -17.68 -10.58
N GLU A 58 -14.72 -17.36 -9.62
CA GLU A 58 -15.86 -16.47 -9.83
C GLU A 58 -15.40 -15.01 -9.74
N PHE A 59 -15.67 -14.25 -10.80
CA PHE A 59 -15.37 -12.82 -10.89
C PHE A 59 -16.67 -12.01 -10.91
N PHE A 60 -16.59 -10.74 -10.49
CA PHE A 60 -17.63 -9.78 -10.80
C PHE A 60 -17.76 -9.56 -12.31
N ASP A 61 -18.98 -9.29 -12.78
CA ASP A 61 -19.26 -9.07 -14.20
C ASP A 61 -18.34 -8.04 -14.87
N ALA A 62 -17.95 -7.00 -14.12
CA ALA A 62 -17.09 -5.92 -14.60
C ALA A 62 -15.62 -6.34 -14.90
N GLY A 63 -15.19 -7.54 -14.46
CA GLY A 63 -13.80 -8.00 -14.60
C GLY A 63 -13.64 -9.45 -15.07
N LYS A 64 -14.74 -10.15 -15.40
CA LYS A 64 -14.74 -11.58 -15.72
C LYS A 64 -13.84 -12.02 -16.87
N ASP A 65 -13.57 -11.11 -17.82
CA ASP A 65 -12.79 -11.42 -19.02
C ASP A 65 -11.29 -11.18 -18.83
N ILE A 66 -10.87 -10.67 -17.66
CA ILE A 66 -9.48 -10.33 -17.36
C ILE A 66 -9.07 -11.14 -16.12
N PRO A 67 -8.32 -12.26 -16.27
CA PRO A 67 -7.97 -13.15 -15.17
C PRO A 67 -6.84 -12.57 -14.31
N VAL A 68 -7.07 -11.40 -13.72
CA VAL A 68 -6.12 -10.70 -12.85
C VAL A 68 -6.80 -10.23 -11.58
N GLN A 69 -6.06 -10.25 -10.48
CA GLN A 69 -6.47 -9.66 -9.21
C GLN A 69 -5.48 -8.57 -8.83
N ASP A 70 -5.98 -7.35 -8.68
CA ASP A 70 -5.18 -6.24 -8.16
C ASP A 70 -5.36 -6.10 -6.66
N MET A 71 -4.25 -5.88 -5.97
CA MET A 71 -4.19 -5.58 -4.55
C MET A 71 -3.45 -4.26 -4.35
N GLU A 72 -4.18 -3.27 -3.86
CA GLU A 72 -3.67 -1.92 -3.65
C GLU A 72 -3.34 -1.71 -2.16
N PHE A 73 -2.13 -1.25 -1.90
CA PHE A 73 -1.61 -0.99 -0.57
C PHE A 73 -1.07 0.43 -0.44
N ASN A 74 -0.99 0.87 0.81
CA ASN A 74 -0.31 2.10 1.18
C ASN A 74 0.63 1.83 2.35
N SER A 75 1.73 2.58 2.43
CA SER A 75 2.74 2.47 3.47
C SER A 75 2.28 2.92 4.86
N THR A 76 0.99 3.29 4.99
CA THR A 76 0.37 3.70 6.24
C THR A 76 -0.89 2.88 6.51
N PRO A 77 -1.11 2.41 7.75
CA PRO A 77 -2.21 1.50 8.09
C PRO A 77 -3.59 2.18 8.10
N SER A 78 -3.59 3.48 8.35
CA SER A 78 -4.82 4.27 8.42
C SER A 78 -5.30 4.60 7.01
N LEU A 79 -6.62 4.50 6.81
CA LEU A 79 -7.34 5.11 5.69
C LEU A 79 -6.98 6.59 5.66
N LEU A 80 -5.95 6.94 4.89
CA LEU A 80 -5.48 8.32 4.89
C LEU A 80 -6.46 9.27 4.21
N HIS A 81 -7.49 8.75 3.59
CA HIS A 81 -8.59 9.48 2.99
C HIS A 81 -9.85 8.62 3.20
N ILE A 82 -11.05 9.19 3.04
CA ILE A 82 -12.26 8.40 2.74
C ILE A 82 -12.96 7.76 3.97
N ALA A 83 -13.71 8.54 4.76
CA ALA A 83 -14.92 7.99 5.39
C ALA A 83 -15.92 7.52 4.31
N ASP A 84 -15.93 8.21 3.17
CA ASP A 84 -16.70 7.90 1.97
C ASP A 84 -16.00 8.44 0.70
N ALA A 85 -16.37 7.91 -0.48
CA ALA A 85 -15.75 8.23 -1.77
C ALA A 85 -15.86 9.71 -2.19
N LYS A 86 -16.85 10.45 -1.69
CA LYS A 86 -17.01 11.88 -2.01
C LYS A 86 -15.96 12.69 -1.24
N THR A 87 -15.85 12.45 0.06
CA THR A 87 -14.84 13.04 0.94
C THR A 87 -13.42 12.76 0.42
N ALA A 88 -13.18 11.54 -0.08
CA ALA A 88 -11.93 11.18 -0.74
C ALA A 88 -11.57 12.11 -1.89
N ARG A 89 -12.51 12.27 -2.82
CA ARG A 89 -12.32 13.03 -4.05
C ARG A 89 -12.04 14.49 -3.72
N GLU A 90 -12.72 15.04 -2.72
CA GLU A 90 -12.52 16.42 -2.27
C GLU A 90 -11.14 16.61 -1.66
N ILE A 91 -10.71 15.72 -0.75
CA ILE A 91 -9.38 15.79 -0.13
C ILE A 91 -8.28 15.64 -1.18
N LEU A 92 -8.41 14.68 -2.10
CA LEU A 92 -7.47 14.51 -3.20
C LEU A 92 -7.42 15.76 -4.10
N GLY A 93 -8.56 16.37 -4.41
CA GLY A 93 -8.65 17.62 -5.15
C GLY A 93 -7.91 18.78 -4.46
N LEU A 94 -8.07 18.92 -3.14
CA LEU A 94 -7.35 19.92 -2.35
C LEU A 94 -5.84 19.67 -2.38
N ARG A 95 -5.40 18.41 -2.29
CA ARG A 95 -3.97 18.05 -2.33
C ARG A 95 -3.35 18.29 -3.70
N ILE A 96 -4.07 18.01 -4.79
CA ILE A 96 -3.61 18.32 -6.14
C ILE A 96 -3.48 19.84 -6.32
N LYS A 97 -4.46 20.62 -5.83
CA LYS A 97 -4.50 22.08 -6.01
C LYS A 97 -3.51 22.83 -5.14
N TYR A 98 -3.37 22.45 -3.87
CA TYR A 98 -2.61 23.19 -2.86
C TYR A 98 -1.35 22.46 -2.38
N GLY A 99 -1.05 21.25 -2.87
CA GLY A 99 0.07 20.42 -2.41
C GLY A 99 1.47 21.03 -2.57
N LYS A 100 1.60 22.14 -3.32
CA LYS A 100 2.85 22.92 -3.40
C LYS A 100 3.10 23.78 -2.15
N SER A 101 2.07 24.11 -1.38
CA SER A 101 2.16 24.92 -0.17
C SER A 101 1.43 24.22 0.98
N GLN A 102 2.19 23.62 1.89
CA GLN A 102 1.66 22.86 3.01
C GLN A 102 0.82 23.74 3.95
N SER A 103 1.23 24.99 4.18
CA SER A 103 0.47 25.95 4.99
C SER A 103 -0.88 26.28 4.39
N GLU A 104 -0.97 26.46 3.07
CA GLU A 104 -2.25 26.69 2.38
C GLU A 104 -3.12 25.44 2.38
N LEU A 105 -2.53 24.27 2.10
CA LEU A 105 -3.25 23.00 2.17
C LEU A 105 -3.87 22.78 3.56
N TYR A 106 -3.14 23.09 4.63
CA TYR A 106 -3.60 22.89 6.01
C TYR A 106 -4.79 23.76 6.38
N LYS A 107 -4.91 24.98 5.84
CA LYS A 107 -6.10 25.82 6.05
C LYS A 107 -7.39 25.13 5.57
N TYR A 108 -7.31 24.41 4.45
CA TYR A 108 -8.46 23.67 3.91
C TYR A 108 -8.64 22.29 4.57
N LEU A 109 -7.55 21.66 5.02
CA LEU A 109 -7.58 20.36 5.71
C LEU A 109 -7.90 20.46 7.21
N GLU A 110 -8.03 21.66 7.79
CA GLU A 110 -8.48 21.88 9.17
C GLU A 110 -10.00 21.89 9.34
N LEU A 111 -10.73 21.99 8.23
CA LEU A 111 -12.19 21.95 8.19
C LEU A 111 -12.80 20.53 8.37
N PRO A 112 -12.15 19.43 7.92
CA PRO A 112 -12.61 18.06 8.15
C PRO A 112 -12.38 17.54 9.59
N LYS A 113 -13.28 16.65 10.05
CA LYS A 113 -13.21 15.98 11.36
C LYS A 113 -11.91 15.20 11.61
N ASP A 114 -11.22 14.78 10.54
CA ASP A 114 -10.03 13.91 10.61
C ASP A 114 -8.69 14.64 10.40
N THR A 115 -8.64 15.96 10.68
CA THR A 115 -7.46 16.82 10.48
C THR A 115 -6.16 16.20 11.02
N LYS A 116 -6.20 15.59 12.21
CA LYS A 116 -5.01 14.97 12.83
C LYS A 116 -4.47 13.84 11.97
N LEU A 117 -5.34 12.95 11.48
CA LEU A 117 -4.96 11.85 10.58
C LEU A 117 -4.44 12.38 9.24
N GLN A 118 -5.06 13.43 8.70
CA GLN A 118 -4.64 14.06 7.44
C GLN A 118 -3.23 14.66 7.50
N LYS A 119 -2.81 15.18 8.67
CA LYS A 119 -1.49 15.78 8.90
C LYS A 119 -0.40 14.74 9.22
N VAL A 120 -0.75 13.60 9.84
CA VAL A 120 0.22 12.52 10.14
C VAL A 120 0.85 11.96 8.86
N ARG A 121 0.09 11.91 7.76
CA ARG A 121 0.60 11.52 6.43
C ARG A 121 1.89 12.24 6.03
N ASP A 122 1.97 13.53 6.33
CA ASP A 122 3.07 14.38 5.87
C ASP A 122 4.30 14.28 6.79
N ASN A 123 4.23 13.42 7.81
CA ASN A 123 5.28 13.19 8.80
C ASN A 123 5.67 11.70 8.87
N VAL A 124 5.31 10.91 7.84
CA VAL A 124 5.70 9.50 7.79
C VAL A 124 7.20 9.36 7.60
N HIS A 125 7.74 8.25 8.10
CA HIS A 125 9.14 7.94 7.96
C HIS A 125 9.54 7.84 6.48
N ASN A 126 10.44 8.71 6.03
CA ASN A 126 10.84 8.80 4.63
C ASN A 126 12.08 7.93 4.39
N THR A 127 11.83 6.64 4.15
CA THR A 127 12.84 5.57 4.07
C THR A 127 12.72 4.77 2.76
N HIS A 128 13.54 3.74 2.61
CA HIS A 128 13.49 2.74 1.54
C HIS A 128 12.07 2.14 1.41
N MET A 129 11.52 2.18 0.21
CA MET A 129 10.12 1.81 -0.03
C MET A 129 9.89 0.30 0.16
N GLU A 130 10.87 -0.50 -0.27
CA GLU A 130 10.93 -1.94 -0.12
C GLU A 130 11.07 -2.41 1.34
N ALA A 131 11.52 -1.52 2.21
CA ALA A 131 11.70 -1.76 3.63
C ALA A 131 10.48 -1.36 4.47
N THR A 132 9.45 -0.80 3.84
CA THR A 132 8.27 -0.28 4.54
C THR A 132 7.13 -1.28 4.50
N ARG A 133 6.39 -1.40 5.61
CA ARG A 133 5.16 -2.21 5.68
C ARG A 133 4.08 -1.60 4.78
N GLN A 134 3.31 -2.45 4.11
CA GLN A 134 2.26 -2.02 3.19
C GLN A 134 0.91 -2.55 3.67
N TYR A 135 -0.12 -1.72 3.68
CA TYR A 135 -1.41 -2.05 4.28
C TYR A 135 -2.55 -1.88 3.29
N SER A 136 -3.50 -2.83 3.28
CA SER A 136 -4.78 -2.68 2.61
C SER A 136 -5.54 -1.52 3.23
N GLN A 137 -5.94 -0.55 2.41
CA GLN A 137 -6.65 0.63 2.90
C GLN A 137 -8.07 0.28 3.37
N THR A 138 -8.79 -0.51 2.59
CA THR A 138 -10.15 -0.97 2.90
C THR A 138 -10.16 -2.40 3.45
N ALA A 139 -11.28 -2.81 4.02
CA ALA A 139 -11.55 -4.22 4.32
C ALA A 139 -12.16 -4.91 3.10
N TYR A 140 -11.91 -6.20 2.94
CA TYR A 140 -12.34 -7.00 1.80
C TYR A 140 -13.07 -8.26 2.28
N ARG A 141 -14.04 -8.73 1.50
CA ARG A 141 -14.60 -10.06 1.70
C ARG A 141 -13.54 -11.10 1.35
N PHE A 142 -13.39 -12.11 2.21
CA PHE A 142 -12.43 -13.20 2.05
C PHE A 142 -13.11 -14.52 2.41
N GLY A 143 -13.73 -15.14 1.40
CA GLY A 143 -14.63 -16.28 1.55
C GLY A 143 -15.64 -16.04 2.67
N ASP A 144 -15.54 -16.75 3.79
CA ASP A 144 -16.41 -16.66 4.97
C ASP A 144 -16.11 -15.48 5.90
N TYR A 145 -14.97 -14.81 5.76
CA TYR A 145 -14.54 -13.70 6.63
C TYR A 145 -14.51 -12.33 5.94
N ILE A 146 -14.33 -11.29 6.75
CA ILE A 146 -13.85 -10.00 6.27
C ILE A 146 -12.39 -9.88 6.67
N MET A 147 -11.52 -9.47 5.74
CA MET A 147 -10.09 -9.32 6.01
C MET A 147 -9.60 -7.89 5.79
N LYS A 148 -8.63 -7.49 6.62
CA LYS A 148 -7.60 -6.55 6.23
C LYS A 148 -6.29 -7.30 6.07
N PHE A 149 -5.50 -6.92 5.08
CA PHE A 149 -4.24 -7.60 4.79
C PHE A 149 -3.10 -6.59 4.68
N TYR A 150 -1.89 -7.07 4.94
CA TYR A 150 -0.70 -6.23 4.92
C TYR A 150 0.55 -7.07 4.60
N LEU A 151 1.55 -6.38 4.08
CA LEU A 151 2.84 -6.95 3.71
C LEU A 151 3.90 -6.47 4.71
N VAL A 152 4.62 -7.43 5.29
CA VAL A 152 5.70 -7.17 6.23
C VAL A 152 7.04 -7.55 5.59
N PRO A 153 8.00 -6.61 5.44
CA PRO A 153 9.32 -6.93 4.91
C PRO A 153 10.01 -8.05 5.71
N ASN A 154 10.49 -9.09 5.02
CA ASN A 154 10.97 -10.31 5.68
C ASN A 154 12.51 -10.48 5.69
N THR A 155 13.24 -9.77 4.83
CA THR A 155 14.71 -9.94 4.77
C THR A 155 15.44 -9.09 5.82
N GLU A 156 16.65 -9.53 6.22
CA GLU A 156 17.52 -8.74 7.11
C GLU A 156 17.91 -7.40 6.47
N THR A 157 18.17 -7.39 5.16
CA THR A 157 18.50 -6.18 4.41
C THR A 157 17.35 -5.17 4.45
N GLN A 158 16.11 -5.60 4.19
CA GLN A 158 14.95 -4.72 4.31
C GLN A 158 14.82 -4.14 5.73
N ARG A 159 14.99 -4.96 6.78
CA ARG A 159 14.95 -4.49 8.17
C ARG A 159 16.01 -3.41 8.46
N LYS A 160 17.24 -3.59 7.98
CA LYS A 160 18.32 -2.59 8.14
C LYS A 160 18.04 -1.30 7.37
N LEU A 161 17.49 -1.42 6.15
CA LEU A 161 17.21 -0.26 5.30
C LEU A 161 16.07 0.62 5.81
N TYR A 162 15.13 0.06 6.59
CA TYR A 162 14.07 0.84 7.23
C TYR A 162 14.61 1.94 8.16
N GLU A 163 15.76 1.71 8.81
CA GLU A 163 16.38 2.71 9.69
C GLU A 163 17.02 3.87 8.91
N LYS A 164 17.28 3.70 7.62
CA LYS A 164 17.88 4.73 6.79
C LYS A 164 16.83 5.74 6.34
N THR A 165 17.08 7.01 6.62
CA THR A 165 16.18 8.12 6.25
C THR A 165 16.80 8.96 5.13
N ILE A 166 15.96 9.49 4.25
CA ILE A 166 16.39 10.48 3.24
C ILE A 166 17.01 11.70 3.93
N LYS A 167 18.13 12.18 3.39
CA LYS A 167 18.84 13.38 3.83
C LYS A 167 18.49 14.57 2.95
N THR A 168 18.65 15.78 3.49
CA THR A 168 18.45 17.02 2.72
C THR A 168 19.41 17.16 1.55
N SER A 169 20.60 16.55 1.67
CA SER A 169 21.64 16.49 0.63
C SER A 169 21.34 15.50 -0.51
N ASP A 170 20.34 14.64 -0.37
CA ASP A 170 20.00 13.66 -1.41
C ASP A 170 19.33 14.30 -2.63
N GLY A 171 19.38 13.59 -3.76
CA GLY A 171 18.73 14.00 -5.00
C GLY A 171 17.19 13.96 -4.90
N PRO A 172 16.49 14.67 -5.81
CA PRO A 172 15.03 14.71 -5.83
C PRO A 172 14.36 13.37 -6.20
N ASP A 173 15.13 12.43 -6.78
CA ASP A 173 14.75 11.11 -7.28
C ASP A 173 15.40 9.96 -6.48
N ILE A 174 15.80 10.24 -5.24
CA ILE A 174 16.62 9.32 -4.44
C ILE A 174 15.94 7.97 -4.16
N LEU A 175 14.62 7.94 -3.95
CA LEU A 175 13.90 6.70 -3.67
C LEU A 175 13.81 5.81 -4.90
N TYR A 176 13.63 6.41 -6.09
CA TYR A 176 13.72 5.67 -7.34
C TYR A 176 15.08 4.99 -7.50
N ARG A 177 16.18 5.72 -7.25
CA ARG A 177 17.55 5.16 -7.33
C ARG A 177 17.80 4.08 -6.30
N TRP A 178 17.34 4.29 -5.07
CA TRP A 178 17.45 3.29 -4.00
C TRP A 178 16.71 2.00 -4.36
N LEU A 179 15.47 2.12 -4.83
CA LEU A 179 14.67 0.98 -5.24
C LEU A 179 15.31 0.22 -6.42
N GLN A 180 15.80 0.94 -7.44
CA GLN A 180 16.46 0.34 -8.59
C GLN A 180 17.76 -0.38 -8.19
N ASN A 181 18.57 0.22 -7.32
CA ASN A 181 19.80 -0.39 -6.85
C ASN A 181 19.50 -1.61 -5.96
N PHE A 182 18.50 -1.52 -5.07
CA PHE A 182 18.08 -2.64 -4.24
C PHE A 182 17.70 -3.85 -5.07
N HIS A 183 16.79 -3.70 -6.04
CA HIS A 183 16.34 -4.82 -6.87
C HIS A 183 17.42 -5.36 -7.83
N ARG A 184 18.51 -4.62 -8.07
CA ARG A 184 19.66 -5.11 -8.84
C ARG A 184 20.52 -6.06 -8.01
N GLU A 185 20.62 -5.83 -6.70
CA GLU A 185 21.57 -6.50 -5.81
C GLU A 185 20.92 -7.48 -4.84
N HIS A 186 19.60 -7.35 -4.62
CA HIS A 186 18.87 -8.06 -3.57
C HIS A 186 17.50 -8.54 -4.03
N ASN A 187 17.09 -9.68 -3.49
CA ASN A 187 15.70 -10.13 -3.55
C ASN A 187 14.85 -9.39 -2.51
N THR A 188 13.59 -9.17 -2.85
CA THR A 188 12.59 -8.59 -1.93
C THR A 188 11.64 -9.67 -1.49
N GLU A 189 11.40 -9.75 -0.18
CA GLU A 189 10.45 -10.71 0.37
C GLU A 189 9.51 -10.00 1.35
N TYR A 190 8.24 -10.34 1.26
CA TYR A 190 7.23 -9.86 2.19
C TYR A 190 6.43 -11.05 2.73
N LEU A 191 6.18 -11.04 4.04
CA LEU A 191 5.16 -11.89 4.63
C LEU A 191 3.79 -11.26 4.38
N PHE A 192 2.92 -12.00 3.71
CA PHE A 192 1.51 -11.64 3.57
C PHE A 192 0.76 -12.04 4.83
N GLN A 193 0.27 -11.06 5.58
CA GLN A 193 -0.45 -11.29 6.83
C GLN A 193 -1.86 -10.73 6.75
N VAL A 194 -2.79 -11.37 7.45
CA VAL A 194 -4.20 -10.99 7.47
C VAL A 194 -4.70 -10.80 8.89
N GLN A 195 -5.59 -9.83 9.06
CA GLN A 195 -6.47 -9.66 10.21
C GLN A 195 -7.88 -10.03 9.77
N LEU A 196 -8.45 -11.06 10.38
CA LEU A 196 -9.78 -11.57 10.05
C LEU A 196 -10.81 -11.07 11.07
N CYS A 197 -11.90 -10.54 10.56
CA CYS A 197 -13.13 -10.31 11.29
C CYS A 197 -14.07 -11.50 11.01
N LYS A 198 -14.41 -12.22 12.09
CA LYS A 198 -15.26 -13.41 12.03
C LYS A 198 -16.75 -13.10 12.15
N ASN A 199 -17.08 -12.03 12.86
CA ASN A 199 -18.43 -11.58 13.06
C ASN A 199 -18.46 -10.05 12.89
N PRO A 200 -19.04 -9.52 11.80
CA PRO A 200 -19.15 -8.08 11.58
C PRO A 200 -20.24 -7.41 12.44
N GLU A 201 -21.11 -8.19 13.10
CA GLU A 201 -22.21 -7.68 13.93
C GLU A 201 -21.86 -7.54 15.42
N GLU A 202 -20.71 -8.08 15.85
CA GLU A 202 -20.11 -7.91 17.19
C GLU A 202 -18.94 -6.92 17.17
#